data_AF-A0A5P1FV21-F1
#
_entry.id   AF-A0A5P1FV21-F1
#
_cell.length_a   1.000
_cell.length_b   1.000
_cell.length_c   1.000
_cell.angle_alpha   90.00
_cell.angle_beta   90.00
_cell.angle_gamma   90.00
#
_symmetry.space_group_name_H-M   'P 1'
#
loop_
_entity.id
_entity.type
_entity.pdbx_description
1 polymer ?
#
loop_
_entity_poly.entity_id
_entity_poly.type
_entity_poly.pdbx_seq_one_letter_code
_entity_poly.pdbx_strand_id
1 'polypeptide(L)'
;MAGREGSGHSSFPHVALNERILSSMSRKSIAAHPWHDLEIGPGAPAVFNCVVEISKGSKVKYELDKASGLIKVDRVLYSSVVYPHNYGFIPRTICEDSDPMDVLVLMQEPVLPGSFLRARAIGLMPMIDQGEKDDKIIAVA
;
A
#
# COMPACT_ATOMS: atom_id res chain seq x y z
N MET A 1 55.87 -30.17 -38.46
CA MET A 1 55.81 -29.29 -37.27
C MET A 1 54.90 -28.13 -37.65
N ALA A 2 53.59 -28.37 -37.74
CA ALA A 2 52.59 -28.15 -36.70
C ALA A 2 52.24 -26.64 -36.58
N GLY A 3 51.03 -26.29 -37.04
CA GLY A 3 50.54 -24.92 -37.17
C GLY A 3 49.86 -24.34 -35.93
N ARG A 4 49.25 -23.16 -36.12
CA ARG A 4 48.01 -22.60 -35.51
C ARG A 4 47.99 -21.09 -35.78
N GLU A 5 47.11 -20.64 -36.67
CA GLU A 5 45.78 -20.06 -36.37
C GLU A 5 45.86 -18.56 -36.08
N GLY A 6 45.40 -17.77 -37.06
CA GLY A 6 45.15 -16.35 -36.90
C GLY A 6 44.02 -16.11 -35.91
N SER A 7 44.31 -15.40 -34.83
CA SER A 7 43.33 -14.95 -33.86
C SER A 7 42.61 -13.71 -34.39
N GLY A 8 41.52 -13.94 -35.12
CA GLY A 8 40.54 -12.89 -35.44
C GLY A 8 39.99 -12.29 -34.14
N HIS A 9 40.34 -11.04 -33.85
CA HIS A 9 39.62 -10.23 -32.88
C HIS A 9 38.22 -9.96 -33.43
N SER A 10 37.24 -10.79 -33.04
CA SER A 10 35.83 -10.47 -33.19
C SER A 10 35.52 -9.34 -32.20
N SER A 11 35.61 -8.10 -32.69
CA SER A 11 35.05 -6.94 -32.00
C SER A 11 33.53 -7.03 -32.09
N PHE A 12 32.93 -7.79 -31.18
CA PHE A 12 31.49 -7.70 -30.96
C PHE A 12 31.18 -6.25 -30.61
N PRO A 13 30.27 -5.57 -31.33
CA PRO A 13 29.90 -4.21 -30.98
C PRO A 13 29.30 -4.27 -29.58
N HIS A 14 29.92 -3.57 -28.64
CA HIS A 14 29.33 -3.36 -27.33
C HIS A 14 28.07 -2.52 -27.58
N VAL A 15 26.92 -3.18 -27.61
CA VAL A 15 25.63 -2.49 -27.75
C VAL A 15 25.48 -1.63 -26.51
N ALA A 16 25.77 -0.34 -26.62
CA ALA A 16 25.47 0.62 -25.58
C ALA A 16 23.95 0.62 -25.44
N LEU A 17 23.46 0.05 -24.34
CA LEU A 17 22.05 0.06 -24.01
C LEU A 17 21.61 1.52 -23.98
N ASN A 18 20.61 1.86 -24.78
CA ASN A 18 20.11 3.23 -24.81
C ASN A 18 19.49 3.58 -23.43
N GLU A 19 19.50 4.87 -23.08
CA GLU A 19 18.96 5.36 -21.80
C GLU A 19 17.49 4.95 -21.60
N ARG A 20 16.73 4.76 -22.69
CA ARG A 20 15.36 4.24 -22.63
C ARG A 20 15.28 2.80 -22.11
N ILE A 21 16.15 1.90 -22.59
CA ILE A 21 16.22 0.50 -22.14
C ILE A 21 16.67 0.46 -20.68
N LEU A 22 17.70 1.25 -20.33
CA LEU A 22 18.14 1.40 -18.93
C LEU A 22 17.02 1.95 -18.03
N SER A 23 16.26 2.94 -18.49
CA SER A 23 15.09 3.48 -17.77
C SER A 23 13.95 2.47 -17.64
N SER A 24 13.80 1.57 -18.62
CA SER A 24 12.75 0.54 -18.62
C SER A 24 13.10 -0.62 -17.68
N MET A 25 14.39 -0.94 -17.53
CA MET A 25 14.89 -1.89 -16.54
C MET A 25 14.95 -1.32 -15.12
N SER A 26 15.00 0.02 -14.98
CA SER A 26 14.93 0.72 -13.70
C SER A 26 13.50 0.93 -13.17
N ARG A 27 12.46 0.70 -13.99
CA ARG A 27 11.09 0.68 -13.47
C ARG A 27 10.93 -0.62 -12.71
N LYS A 28 10.95 -0.53 -11.38
CA LYS A 28 10.51 -1.62 -10.49
C LYS A 28 9.15 -2.13 -10.98
N SER A 29 9.13 -3.24 -11.71
CA SER A 29 7.92 -4.00 -12.03
C SER A 29 7.61 -4.98 -10.89
N ILE A 30 7.82 -4.54 -9.66
CA ILE A 30 7.43 -5.27 -8.46
C ILE A 30 6.05 -4.72 -8.12
N ALA A 31 5.08 -5.61 -7.94
CA ALA A 31 3.75 -5.23 -7.48
C ALA A 31 3.90 -4.29 -6.28
N ALA A 32 3.37 -3.07 -6.39
CA ALA A 32 3.56 -2.07 -5.36
C ALA A 32 2.92 -2.53 -4.06
N HIS A 33 3.73 -2.71 -3.01
CA HIS A 33 3.25 -3.07 -1.69
C HIS A 33 2.46 -1.89 -1.10
N PRO A 34 1.14 -2.03 -0.83
CA PRO A 34 0.29 -0.90 -0.45
C PRO A 34 0.79 -0.14 0.79
N TRP A 35 1.45 -0.83 1.72
CA TRP A 35 1.99 -0.21 2.93
C TRP A 35 3.37 0.44 2.73
N HIS A 36 4.26 -0.12 1.91
CA HIS A 36 5.66 0.32 1.86
C HIS A 36 5.95 1.19 0.64
N ASP A 37 5.36 0.87 -0.50
CA ASP A 37 5.66 1.56 -1.76
C ASP A 37 4.77 2.78 -1.99
N LEU A 38 3.55 2.80 -1.46
CA LEU A 38 2.65 3.96 -1.58
C LEU A 38 3.15 5.13 -0.72
N GLU A 39 3.25 6.31 -1.34
CA GLU A 39 3.59 7.53 -0.61
C GLU A 39 2.41 8.06 0.19
N ILE A 40 2.67 8.57 1.40
CA ILE A 40 1.66 9.24 2.24
C ILE A 40 1.08 10.47 1.51
N GLY A 41 1.86 11.11 0.64
CA GLY A 41 1.47 12.31 -0.09
C GLY A 41 1.99 13.60 0.56
N PRO A 42 2.15 14.68 -0.21
CA PRO A 42 2.87 15.89 0.21
C PRO A 42 2.12 16.76 1.22
N GLY A 43 0.82 16.50 1.44
CA GLY A 43 -0.02 17.27 2.36
C GLY A 43 -0.02 16.76 3.80
N ALA A 44 0.76 15.72 4.10
CA ALA A 44 0.77 15.09 5.42
C ALA A 44 1.32 16.05 6.49
N PRO A 45 0.77 16.05 7.73
CA PRO A 45 -0.27 15.14 8.24
C PRO A 45 -1.71 15.59 7.98
N ALA A 46 -1.93 16.82 7.48
CA ALA A 46 -3.28 17.36 7.31
C ALA A 46 -4.07 16.65 6.20
N VAL A 47 -3.40 16.29 5.11
CA VAL A 47 -3.98 15.59 3.96
C VAL A 47 -3.05 14.47 3.52
N PHE A 48 -3.52 13.23 3.55
CA PHE A 48 -2.73 12.04 3.27
C PHE A 48 -3.47 11.09 2.34
N ASN A 49 -2.74 10.16 1.74
CA ASN A 49 -3.28 9.00 1.05
C ASN A 49 -3.58 7.92 2.09
N CYS A 50 -4.71 7.23 1.94
CA CYS A 50 -5.04 6.05 2.71
C CYS A 50 -5.49 4.93 1.80
N VAL A 51 -5.22 3.68 2.19
CA VAL A 51 -5.67 2.48 1.49
C VAL A 51 -6.90 1.96 2.22
N VAL A 52 -8.00 1.76 1.49
CA VAL A 52 -9.25 1.24 2.03
C VAL A 52 -9.16 -0.27 2.12
N GLU A 53 -9.44 -0.82 3.31
CA GLU A 53 -9.56 -2.25 3.54
C GLU A 53 -11.02 -2.65 3.56
N ILE A 54 -11.87 -1.90 4.25
CA ILE A 54 -13.27 -2.26 4.44
C ILE A 54 -14.18 -1.18 3.88
N SER A 55 -15.01 -1.57 2.92
CA SER A 55 -16.04 -0.69 2.36
C SER A 55 -17.12 -0.37 3.39
N LYS A 56 -17.63 0.86 3.32
CA LYS A 56 -18.87 1.25 4.01
C LYS A 56 -19.99 0.24 3.75
N GLY A 57 -20.68 -0.16 4.82
CA GLY A 57 -21.79 -1.12 4.80
C GLY A 57 -21.34 -2.59 4.72
N SER A 58 -20.04 -2.87 4.59
CA SER A 58 -19.54 -4.24 4.52
C SER A 58 -19.62 -4.93 5.88
N LYS A 59 -19.88 -6.24 5.86
CA LYS A 59 -19.73 -7.17 6.99
C LYS A 59 -18.42 -7.94 6.94
N VAL A 60 -17.71 -7.88 5.83
CA VAL A 60 -16.46 -8.61 5.63
C VAL A 60 -15.34 -7.72 6.15
N LYS A 61 -14.64 -8.21 7.18
CA LYS A 61 -13.41 -7.59 7.65
C LYS A 61 -12.28 -8.07 6.75
N TYR A 62 -11.85 -7.17 5.89
CA TYR A 62 -10.63 -7.33 5.12
C TYR A 62 -9.45 -6.75 5.90
N GLU A 63 -8.27 -7.31 5.69
CA GLU A 63 -7.00 -6.88 6.28
C GLU A 63 -5.91 -6.92 5.21
N LEU A 64 -4.94 -6.02 5.29
CA LEU A 64 -3.70 -6.18 4.54
C LEU A 64 -2.87 -7.33 5.12
N ASP A 65 -2.59 -8.34 4.30
CA ASP A 65 -1.56 -9.32 4.63
C ASP A 65 -0.18 -8.70 4.38
N LYS A 66 0.51 -8.31 5.46
CA LYS A 66 1.82 -7.64 5.43
C LYS A 66 2.90 -8.41 4.69
N ALA A 67 2.80 -9.74 4.62
CA ALA A 67 3.80 -10.58 3.96
C ALA A 67 3.62 -10.58 2.43
N SER A 68 2.37 -10.70 1.95
CA SER A 68 2.09 -10.74 0.51
C SER A 68 1.79 -9.36 -0.10
N GLY A 69 1.42 -8.38 0.70
CA GLY A 69 0.92 -7.07 0.24
C GLY A 69 -0.49 -7.14 -0.37
N LEU A 70 -1.21 -8.24 -0.19
CA LEU A 70 -2.55 -8.45 -0.73
C LEU A 70 -3.62 -8.22 0.34
N ILE A 71 -4.82 -7.86 -0.10
CA ILE A 71 -6.00 -7.80 0.77
C ILE A 71 -6.50 -9.22 1.03
N LYS A 72 -6.53 -9.60 2.30
CA LYS A 72 -7.01 -10.89 2.79
C LYS A 72 -8.33 -10.70 3.52
N VAL A 73 -9.20 -11.71 3.45
CA VAL A 73 -10.39 -11.77 4.31
C VAL A 73 -9.96 -12.32 5.67
N ASP A 74 -10.07 -11.49 6.72
CA ASP A 74 -9.85 -11.91 8.10
C ASP A 74 -11.05 -12.76 8.56
N ARG A 75 -12.24 -12.16 8.53
CA ARG A 75 -13.49 -12.81 8.94
C ARG A 75 -14.74 -12.10 8.41
N VAL A 76 -15.88 -12.77 8.48
CA VAL A 76 -17.20 -12.13 8.31
C VAL A 76 -17.78 -11.84 9.69
N LEU A 77 -18.20 -10.60 9.92
CA LEU A 77 -18.80 -10.19 11.18
C LEU A 77 -20.10 -10.96 11.43
N TYR A 78 -20.20 -11.58 12.60
CA TYR A 78 -21.43 -12.17 13.10
C TYR A 78 -22.36 -11.05 13.57
N SER A 79 -23.68 -11.18 13.36
CA SER A 79 -24.75 -10.18 13.61
C SER A 79 -25.11 -9.21 12.46
N SER A 80 -26.03 -8.28 12.74
CA SER A 80 -26.47 -7.21 11.83
C SER A 80 -25.54 -6.00 11.81
N VAL A 81 -24.37 -6.07 12.46
CA VAL A 81 -23.37 -5.00 12.50
C VAL A 81 -22.67 -4.89 11.14
N VAL A 82 -22.47 -3.66 10.69
CA VAL A 82 -21.74 -3.28 9.47
C VAL A 82 -20.80 -2.12 9.78
N TYR A 83 -19.72 -1.98 8.99
CA TYR A 83 -18.87 -0.79 9.09
C TYR A 83 -19.63 0.43 8.57
N PRO A 84 -19.83 1.49 9.38
CA PRO A 84 -20.67 2.63 8.98
C PRO A 84 -20.01 3.54 7.94
N HIS A 85 -18.68 3.47 7.83
CA HIS A 85 -17.86 4.27 6.92
C HIS A 85 -16.71 3.42 6.36
N ASN A 86 -15.99 3.95 5.37
CA ASN A 86 -14.84 3.27 4.80
C ASN A 86 -13.72 3.24 5.85
N TYR A 87 -13.11 2.08 6.00
CA TYR A 87 -12.03 1.84 6.95
C TYR A 87 -10.78 1.43 6.21
N GLY A 88 -9.63 1.83 6.72
CA GLY A 88 -8.35 1.36 6.22
C GLY A 88 -7.21 1.99 6.97
N PHE A 89 -6.07 2.16 6.31
CA PHE A 89 -4.83 2.57 6.98
C PHE A 89 -4.04 3.60 6.17
N ILE A 90 -3.11 4.27 6.84
CA ILE A 90 -2.17 5.21 6.24
C ILE A 90 -0.88 4.47 5.87
N PRO A 91 -0.45 4.49 4.60
CA PRO A 91 0.79 3.82 4.17
C PRO A 91 2.01 4.44 4.88
N ARG A 92 3.13 3.71 4.95
CA ARG A 92 4.40 4.13 5.58
C ARG A 92 4.27 4.70 7.00
N THR A 93 3.28 4.27 7.75
CA THR A 93 3.15 4.53 9.19
C THR A 93 3.34 3.23 9.97
N ILE A 94 3.70 3.35 11.25
CA ILE A 94 3.79 2.23 12.19
C ILE A 94 3.35 2.72 13.58
N CYS A 95 2.46 1.96 14.20
CA CYS A 95 1.94 2.18 15.55
C CYS A 95 2.65 1.26 16.56
N GLU A 96 2.31 1.41 17.84
CA GLU A 96 2.93 0.65 18.94
C GLU A 96 2.62 -0.86 18.85
N ASP A 97 1.50 -1.21 18.24
CA ASP A 97 1.04 -2.57 17.90
C ASP A 97 1.73 -3.17 16.65
N SER A 98 2.68 -2.44 16.05
CA SER A 98 3.34 -2.81 14.79
C SER A 98 2.41 -2.88 13.58
N ASP A 99 1.21 -2.31 13.66
CA ASP A 99 0.29 -2.10 12.55
C ASP A 99 0.43 -0.68 11.96
N PRO A 100 0.02 -0.45 10.71
CA PRO A 100 -0.07 0.90 10.18
C PRO A 100 -1.19 1.67 10.89
N MET A 101 -1.06 3.00 10.94
CA MET A 101 -2.04 3.88 11.57
C MET A 101 -3.40 3.77 10.89
N ASP A 102 -4.41 3.42 11.69
CA ASP A 102 -5.78 3.24 11.23
C ASP A 102 -6.47 4.58 10.92
N VAL A 103 -7.34 4.54 9.91
CA VAL A 103 -8.16 5.68 9.50
C VAL A 103 -9.58 5.27 9.17
N LEU A 104 -10.53 6.02 9.75
CA LEU A 104 -11.94 6.01 9.38
C LEU A 104 -12.22 7.18 8.44
N VAL A 105 -12.59 6.87 7.20
CA VAL A 105 -12.89 7.87 6.16
C VAL A 105 -14.39 8.08 6.05
N LEU A 106 -14.84 9.24 6.52
CA LEU A 106 -16.22 9.68 6.41
C LEU A 106 -16.52 10.09 4.96
N MET A 107 -17.18 9.19 4.23
CA MET A 107 -17.63 9.39 2.86
C MET A 107 -19.06 8.84 2.68
N GLN A 108 -19.80 9.38 1.71
CA GLN A 108 -21.13 8.89 1.35
C GLN A 108 -21.08 7.55 0.61
N GLU A 109 -20.15 7.41 -0.34
CA GLU A 109 -20.02 6.22 -1.19
C GLU A 109 -19.09 5.15 -0.59
N PRO A 110 -19.39 3.86 -0.79
CA PRO A 110 -18.48 2.78 -0.45
C PRO A 110 -17.31 2.72 -1.45
N VAL A 111 -16.11 2.50 -0.94
CA VAL A 111 -14.90 2.32 -1.75
C VAL A 111 -14.47 0.85 -1.68
N LEU A 112 -14.06 0.29 -2.82
CA LEU A 112 -13.65 -1.11 -2.89
C LEU A 112 -12.35 -1.37 -2.11
N PRO A 113 -12.23 -2.53 -1.43
CA PRO A 113 -11.00 -2.92 -0.74
C PRO A 113 -9.78 -2.92 -1.67
N GLY A 114 -8.64 -2.46 -1.16
CA GLY A 114 -7.38 -2.32 -1.91
C GLY A 114 -7.28 -1.04 -2.76
N SER A 115 -8.35 -0.23 -2.83
CA SER A 115 -8.28 1.09 -3.45
C SER A 115 -7.62 2.09 -2.51
N PHE A 116 -6.90 3.07 -3.03
CA PHE A 116 -6.41 4.20 -2.24
C PHE A 116 -7.15 5.49 -2.60
N LEU A 117 -7.25 6.40 -1.64
CA LEU A 117 -7.86 7.70 -1.81
C LEU A 117 -7.11 8.75 -1.00
N ARG A 118 -7.31 10.01 -1.37
CA ARG A 118 -6.79 11.16 -0.63
C ARG A 118 -7.82 11.58 0.42
N ALA A 119 -7.41 11.68 1.67
CA ALA A 119 -8.25 12.08 2.79
C ALA A 119 -7.62 13.23 3.58
N ARG A 120 -8.46 14.06 4.19
CA ARG A 120 -8.07 15.15 5.08
C ARG A 120 -8.43 14.79 6.52
N ALA A 121 -7.43 14.84 7.40
CA ALA A 121 -7.63 14.61 8.83
C ALA A 121 -8.57 15.67 9.43
N ILE A 122 -9.50 15.23 10.27
CA ILE A 122 -10.40 16.12 11.02
C ILE A 122 -10.41 15.85 12.53
N GLY A 123 -9.91 14.69 12.96
CA GLY A 123 -9.84 14.36 14.38
C GLY A 123 -9.10 13.06 14.64
N LEU A 124 -8.93 12.77 15.94
CA LEU A 124 -8.37 11.52 16.46
C LEU A 124 -9.41 10.91 17.39
N MET A 125 -9.62 9.60 17.28
CA MET A 125 -10.42 8.81 18.19
C MET A 125 -9.48 7.91 19.00
N PRO A 126 -9.15 8.28 20.24
CA PRO A 126 -8.36 7.42 21.11
C PRO A 126 -9.14 6.16 21.44
N MET A 127 -8.53 5.01 21.20
CA MET A 127 -9.13 3.71 21.48
C MET A 127 -8.09 2.78 22.10
N ILE A 128 -8.58 1.91 22.97
CA ILE A 128 -7.79 0.84 23.59
C ILE A 128 -8.40 -0.46 23.09
N ASP A 129 -7.69 -1.18 22.22
CA ASP A 129 -8.09 -2.52 21.79
C ASP A 129 -7.28 -3.57 22.55
N GLN A 130 -7.97 -4.47 23.26
CA GLN A 130 -7.35 -5.56 24.04
C GLN A 130 -6.22 -5.15 25.01
N GLY A 131 -6.21 -3.89 25.44
CA GLY A 131 -5.20 -3.33 26.36
C GLY A 131 -4.04 -2.61 25.67
N GLU A 132 -4.00 -2.61 24.34
CA GLU A 132 -3.05 -1.87 23.52
C GLU A 132 -3.67 -0.57 22.98
N LYS A 133 -2.82 0.44 22.76
CA LYS A 133 -3.27 1.75 22.30
C LYS A 133 -3.43 1.72 20.78
N ASP A 134 -4.67 1.85 20.33
CA ASP A 134 -5.07 1.75 18.93
C ASP A 134 -5.85 3.02 18.55
N ASP A 135 -5.12 4.14 18.45
CA ASP A 135 -5.71 5.42 18.08
C ASP A 135 -6.14 5.40 16.61
N LYS A 136 -7.36 5.85 16.31
CA LYS A 136 -7.89 5.89 14.94
C LYS A 136 -8.02 7.31 14.45
N ILE A 137 -7.47 7.61 13.28
CA ILE A 137 -7.63 8.93 12.67
C ILE A 137 -9.01 9.02 12.02
N ILE A 138 -9.71 10.12 12.26
CA ILE A 138 -10.97 10.43 11.57
C ILE A 138 -10.65 11.40 10.45
N ALA A 139 -11.04 11.04 9.23
CA ALA A 139 -10.76 11.81 8.03
C ALA A 139 -11.99 11.96 7.12
N VAL A 140 -11.97 12.95 6.25
CA VAL A 140 -12.96 13.16 5.18
C VAL A 140 -12.27 13.12 3.83
N ALA A 141 -12.95 12.59 2.82
CA ALA A 141 -12.45 12.57 1.44
C ALA A 141 -13.06 13.71 0.62
#